data_AF-A0A4R2MQW9-F1
#
_entry.id   AF-A0A4R2MQW9-F1
#
_cell.length_a   1.000
_cell.length_b   1.000
_cell.length_c   1.000
_cell.angle_alpha   90.00
_cell.angle_beta   90.00
_cell.angle_gamma   90.00
#
_symmetry.space_group_name_H-M   'P 1'
#
loop_
_entity.id
_entity.type
_entity.pdbx_description
1 polymer ?
#
loop_
_entity_poly.entity_id
_entity_poly.type
_entity_poly.pdbx_seq_one_letter_code
_entity_poly.pdbx_strand_id
1 'polypeptide(L)' 'MGLIGDRLYVMVFALRETAVRIISLRKANSREVKRYAAAVH' A
#
# COMPACT_ATOMS: atom_id res chain seq x y z
N MET A 1 3.65 0.92 -0.04
CA MET A 1 2.73 -0.08 -0.60
C MET A 1 2.93 -1.36 0.17
N GLY A 2 1.86 -2.03 0.61
CA GLY A 2 1.95 -3.23 1.45
C GLY A 2 1.17 -4.37 0.83
N LEU A 3 1.71 -5.59 0.96
CA LEU A 3 0.96 -6.80 0.64
C LEU A 3 0.04 -7.10 1.83
N ILE A 4 -1.27 -7.18 1.58
CA ILE A 4 -2.23 -7.67 2.56
C ILE A 4 -2.77 -8.98 1.99
N GLY A 5 -2.25 -10.10 2.48
CA GLY A 5 -2.42 -11.41 1.87
C GLY A 5 -1.78 -11.47 0.48
N ASP A 6 -2.51 -11.98 -0.51
CA ASP A 6 -2.05 -12.13 -1.90
C ASP A 6 -2.17 -10.85 -2.75
N ARG A 7 -2.73 -9.77 -2.18
CA ARG A 7 -3.09 -8.56 -2.93
C ARG A 7 -2.27 -7.37 -2.46
N LEU A 8 -1.73 -6.61 -3.42
CA LEU A 8 -1.03 -5.36 -3.14
C LEU A 8 -2.06 -4.25 -2.87
N TYR A 9 -1.90 -3.56 -1.75
CA TYR A 9 -2.68 -2.40 -1.38
C TYR A 9 -1.80 -1.16 -1.26
N VAL A 10 -2.38 -0.05 -1.70
CA VAL A 10 -1.80 1.28 -1.58
C VAL A 10 -2.56 2.00 -0.47
N MET A 11 -1.89 2.21 0.66
CA MET A 11 -2.42 3.02 1.76
C MET A 11 -1.65 4.32 1.83
N VAL A 12 -2.38 5.44 1.74
CA VAL A 12 -1.88 6.78 2.02
C VAL A 12 -2.37 7.14 3.41
N PHE A 13 -1.44 7.36 4.33
CA PHE A 13 -1.73 7.76 5.69
C PHE A 13 -0.79 8.88 6.11
N ALA A 14 -1.27 9.75 6.98
CA ALA A 14 -0.46 10.74 7.67
C ALA A 14 -0.29 10.27 9.12
N LEU A 15 0.96 10.19 9.56
CA LEU A 15 1.29 9.98 10.96
C LEU A 15 1.18 11.33 11.68
N ARG A 16 0.41 11.35 12.77
CA ARG A 16 0.45 12.40 13.78
C ARG A 16 0.99 11.81 15.06
N GLU A 17 1.48 12.68 15.93
CA GLU A 17 2.20 12.35 17.16
C GLU A 17 1.56 11.22 17.98
N THR A 18 0.23 11.17 18.04
CA THR A 18 -0.52 10.16 18.81
C THR A 18 -1.49 9.31 17.99
N ALA A 19 -1.61 9.56 16.68
CA ALA A 19 -2.62 8.90 15.85
C ALA A 19 -2.23 8.76 14.39
N VAL A 20 -2.62 7.64 13.79
CA VAL A 20 -2.48 7.40 12.35
C VAL A 20 -3.78 7.82 11.65
N ARG A 21 -3.74 8.86 10.81
CA ARG A 21 -4.88 9.23 9.97
C ARG A 21 -4.74 8.61 8.59
N ILE A 22 -5.62 7.66 8.30
CA ILE A 22 -5.71 7.06 6.97
C ILE A 22 -6.44 8.05 6.05
N ILE A 23 -5.79 8.48 4.98
CA ILE A 23 -6.32 9.44 4.00
C ILE A 23 -7.00 8.68 2.85
N SER A 24 -6.38 7.60 2.38
CA SER A 24 -6.94 6.76 1.33
C SER A 24 -6.37 5.36 1.41
N LEU A 25 -7.22 4.35 1.25
CA LEU A 25 -6.81 2.96 1.09
C LEU A 25 -7.42 2.48 -0.21
N ARG A 26 -6.57 2.25 -1.21
CA ARG A 26 -6.98 1.80 -2.55
C ARG A 26 -6.27 0.50 -2.89
N LYS A 27 -6.99 -0.39 -3.59
CA LYS A 27 -6.40 -1.59 -4.18
C LYS A 27 -5.36 -1.15 -5.21
N ALA A 28 -4.17 -1.75 -5.18
CA ALA A 28 -3.18 -1.46 -6.20
C ALA A 28 -3.65 -2.03 -7.54
N ASN A 29 -3.52 -1.23 -8.61
CA ASN A 29 -3.81 -1.69 -9.96
C ASN A 29 -2.75 -2.69 -10.42
N SER A 30 -3.10 -3.57 -11.35
CA SER A 30 -2.24 -4.67 -11.83
C SER A 30 -0.85 -4.23 -12.31
N ARG A 31 -0.71 -2.97 -12.76
CA ARG A 31 0.58 -2.37 -13.15
C ARG A 31 1.51 -2.11 -11.95
N GLU A 32 0.95 -1.64 -10.84
CA GLU A 32 1.68 -1.40 -9.59
C GLU A 32 2.02 -2.71 -8.89
N VAL A 33 1.11 -3.71 -8.93
CA VAL A 33 1.36 -5.08 -8.45
C VAL A 33 2.60 -5.67 -9.12
N LYS A 34 2.67 -5.60 -10.45
CA LYS A 34 3.79 -6.16 -11.22
C LYS A 34 5.12 -5.46 -10.95
N ARG A 35 5.10 -4.14 -10.76
CA ARG A 35 6.31 -3.34 -10.48
C ARG A 35 6.84 -3.57 -9.07
N TYR A 36 5.96 -3.74 -8.08
CA TYR A 36 6.37 -4.00 -6.70
C TYR A 36 6.71 -5.48 -6.44
N ALA A 37 5.99 -6.44 -7.03
CA ALA A 37 6.34 -7.86 -6.89
C ALA A 37 7.77 -8.18 -7.38
N ALA A 38 8.26 -7.43 -8.37
CA ALA A 38 9.63 -7.53 -8.85
C ALA A 38 10.68 -6.83 -7.95
N ALA A 39 10.26 -5.90 -7.08
CA ALA A 39 11.14 -5.19 -6.16
C ALA A 39 11.29 -5.89 -4.80
N VAL A 40 10.52 -6.96 -4.55
CA VAL A 40 10.63 -7.82 -3.36
C VAL A 40 11.37 -9.14 -3.69
N HIS A 41 12.32 -9.09 -4.63
CA HIS A 41 13.27 -10.19 -4.84
C HIS A 41 14.64 -9.84 -4.26
#